data_AF-A0A1E7Z918-F1
#
_entry.id   AF-A0A1E7Z918-F1
#
_cell.length_a   1.000
_cell.length_b   1.000
_cell.length_c   1.000
_cell.angle_alpha   90.00
_cell.angle_beta   90.00
_cell.angle_gamma   90.00
#
_symmetry.space_group_name_H-M   'P 1'
#
loop_
_entity.id
_entity.type
_entity.pdbx_description
1 polymer ?
#
loop_
_entity_poly.entity_id
_entity_poly.type
_entity_poly.pdbx_seq_one_letter_code
_entity_poly.pdbx_strand_id
1 'polypeptide(L)' 'MDIATSIFISWFPLLLLIFIFWGIPILVISSSKKVGRSEKLAWIIATLFISWACLLLYLLLAPLKPNDD' A
#
# COMPACT_ATOMS: atom_id res chain seq x y z
N MET A 1 23.55 10.81 19.83
CA MET A 1 22.36 10.78 18.96
C MET A 1 21.20 11.27 19.79
N ASP A 2 20.43 12.24 19.31
CA ASP A 2 19.27 12.73 20.06
C ASP A 2 18.15 11.67 20.08
N ILE A 3 17.20 11.86 20.99
CA ILE A 3 16.09 10.94 21.23
C ILE A 3 15.21 10.77 19.98
N ALA A 4 15.02 11.81 19.16
CA ALA A 4 14.21 11.71 17.96
C ALA A 4 14.89 10.83 16.91
N THR A 5 16.20 10.99 16.73
CA THR A 5 16.98 10.18 15.79
C THR A 5 17.03 8.70 16.20
N SER A 6 17.15 8.39 17.50
CA SER A 6 17.15 6.99 17.96
C SER A 6 15.80 6.30 17.76
N ILE A 7 14.70 7.02 18.03
CA ILE A 7 13.35 6.54 17.74
C ILE A 7 13.24 6.25 16.25
N PHE A 8 13.53 7.23 15.38
CA PHE A 8 13.41 7.05 13.93
C PHE A 8 14.15 5.80 13.41
N ILE A 9 15.41 5.62 13.81
CA ILE A 9 16.22 4.46 13.39
C ILE A 9 15.63 3.14 13.90
N SER A 10 15.02 3.12 15.09
CA SER A 10 14.38 1.93 15.64
C SER A 10 13.13 1.50 14.85
N TRP A 11 12.37 2.45 14.30
CA TRP A 11 11.15 2.16 13.54
C TRP A 11 11.43 1.86 12.06
N PHE A 12 12.57 2.32 11.54
CA PHE A 12 12.94 2.15 10.14
C PHE A 12 12.90 0.70 9.63
N PRO A 13 13.42 -0.33 10.35
CA PRO A 13 13.35 -1.72 9.90
C PRO A 13 11.92 -2.24 9.76
N LEU A 14 11.02 -1.83 10.67
CA LEU A 14 9.62 -2.22 10.63
C LEU A 14 8.89 -1.60 9.43
N LEU A 15 9.13 -0.31 9.17
CA LEU A 15 8.57 0.37 7.99
C LEU A 15 9.04 -0.27 6.69
N LEU A 16 10.32 -0.65 6.61
CA LEU A 16 10.89 -1.35 5.46
C LEU A 16 10.22 -2.73 5.26
N LEU A 17 10.01 -3.48 6.35
CA LEU A 17 9.32 -4.76 6.30
C LEU A 17 7.89 -4.62 5.76
N ILE A 18 7.12 -3.66 6.27
CA ILE A 18 5.75 -3.37 5.82
C ILE A 18 5.74 -3.04 4.32
N PHE A 19 6.69 -2.21 3.87
CA PHE A 19 6.81 -1.85 2.46
C PHE A 19 7.11 -3.05 1.55
N ILE A 20 7.99 -3.96 1.99
CA ILE A 20 8.27 -5.22 1.27
C ILE A 20 7.00 -6.08 1.18
N PHE A 21 6.30 -6.29 2.29
CA PHE A 21 5.06 -7.09 2.31
C PHE A 21 3.98 -6.49 1.42
N TRP A 22 3.83 -5.17 1.43
CA TRP A 22 2.92 -4.45 0.54
C TRP A 22 3.28 -4.63 -0.95
N GLY A 23 4.56 -4.78 -1.28
CA GLY A 23 5.04 -5.03 -2.65
C GLY A 23 4.92 -6.48 -3.15
N ILE A 24 4.66 -7.47 -2.28
CA ILE A 24 4.50 -8.89 -2.65
C ILE A 24 3.52 -9.11 -3.81
N PRO A 25 2.28 -8.57 -3.81
CA PRO A 25 1.35 -8.80 -4.91
C PRO A 25 1.89 -8.32 -6.27
N ILE A 26 2.69 -7.25 -6.29
CA ILE A 26 3.34 -6.76 -7.51
C ILE A 26 4.37 -7.79 -8.03
N LEU A 27 5.14 -8.40 -7.12
CA LEU A 27 6.09 -9.47 -7.46
C LEU A 27 5.38 -10.73 -7.96
N VAL A 28 4.26 -11.11 -7.35
CA VAL A 28 3.44 -12.26 -7.77
C VAL A 28 2.88 -12.04 -9.17
N ILE A 29 2.35 -10.85 -9.47
CA ILE A 29 1.80 -10.53 -10.80
C ILE A 29 2.91 -10.47 -11.85
N SER A 30 4.04 -9.83 -11.54
CA SER A 30 5.14 -9.68 -12.50
C SER A 30 5.78 -11.02 -12.88
N SER A 31 5.94 -11.93 -11.92
CA SER A 31 6.48 -13.29 -12.13
C SER A 31 5.49 -14.30 -12.72
N SER A 32 4.18 -14.00 -12.70
CA SER A 32 3.14 -14.90 -13.19
C SER A 32 3.32 -15.28 -14.66
N LYS A 33 3.16 -16.56 -14.99
CA LYS A 33 3.08 -17.03 -16.39
C LYS A 33 1.64 -17.11 -16.92
N LYS A 34 0.66 -16.75 -16.10
CA LYS A 34 -0.78 -16.89 -16.41
C LYS A 34 -1.34 -15.79 -17.31
N VAL A 35 -0.68 -14.63 -17.35
CA VAL A 35 -1.15 -13.42 -18.03
C VAL A 35 -0.06 -12.83 -18.92
N GLY A 36 -0.48 -12.20 -20.01
CA GLY A 36 0.43 -11.56 -20.97
C GLY A 36 1.13 -10.31 -20.39
N ARG A 37 2.14 -9.78 -21.10
CA ARG A 37 2.92 -8.61 -20.63
C ARG A 37 2.06 -7.35 -20.43
N SER A 38 1.12 -7.08 -21.34
CA SER A 38 0.18 -5.95 -21.23
C SER A 38 -0.79 -6.12 -20.07
N GLU A 39 -1.35 -7.33 -19.91
CA GLU A 39 -2.25 -7.67 -18.82
C GLU A 39 -1.57 -7.57 -17.45
N LYS A 40 -0.31 -8.02 -17.31
CA LYS A 40 0.47 -7.83 -16.09
C LYS A 40 0.54 -6.36 -15.68
N LEU A 41 0.78 -5.48 -16.65
CA LEU A 41 0.88 -4.05 -16.39
C LEU A 41 -0.46 -3.49 -15.87
N ALA A 42 -1.57 -3.90 -16.50
CA ALA A 42 -2.91 -3.54 -16.05
C ALA A 42 -3.20 -4.04 -14.63
N TRP A 43 -2.82 -5.27 -14.29
CA TRP A 43 -3.00 -5.84 -12.96
C TRP A 43 -2.13 -5.17 -11.89
N ILE A 44 -0.88 -4.80 -12.21
CA ILE A 44 0.00 -4.06 -11.30
C ILE A 44 -0.59 -2.67 -11.02
N ILE A 45 -1.03 -1.96 -12.06
CA ILE A 45 -1.67 -0.66 -11.93
C ILE A 45 -2.95 -0.80 -11.09
N ALA A 46 -3.81 -1.77 -11.39
CA ALA A 46 -5.03 -2.01 -10.61
C ALA A 46 -4.72 -2.28 -9.12
N THR A 47 -3.71 -3.11 -8.83
CA THR A 47 -3.29 -3.42 -7.45
C THR A 47 -2.79 -2.18 -6.72
N LEU A 48 -1.98 -1.35 -7.39
CA LEU A 48 -1.49 -0.09 -6.85
C LEU A 48 -2.67 0.86 -6.55
N PHE A 49 -3.57 1.05 -7.51
CA PHE A 49 -4.68 1.97 -7.38
C PHE A 49 -5.75 1.50 -6.41
N ILE A 50 -6.07 0.20 -6.29
CA ILE A 50 -7.06 -0.27 -5.31
C ILE A 50 -6.62 0.04 -3.88
N SER A 51 -5.32 -0.12 -3.57
CA SER A 51 -4.80 0.20 -2.24
C SER A 51 -4.95 1.68 -1.87
N TRP A 52 -4.78 2.58 -2.85
CA TRP A 52 -4.90 4.03 -2.67
C TRP A 52 -6.32 4.58 -2.91
N ALA A 53 -7.13 3.92 -3.73
CA ALA A 53 -8.50 4.33 -4.04
C ALA A 53 -9.42 4.20 -2.83
N CYS A 54 -9.18 3.23 -1.94
CA CYS A 54 -9.89 3.15 -0.66
C CYS A 54 -9.70 4.42 0.19
N LEU A 55 -8.50 5.02 0.17
CA LEU A 55 -8.24 6.27 0.88
C LEU A 55 -9.02 7.43 0.24
N LEU A 56 -9.03 7.51 -1.09
CA LEU A 56 -9.79 8.53 -1.80
C LEU A 56 -11.29 8.40 -1.51
N LEU A 57 -11.83 7.18 -1.57
CA LEU A 57 -13.23 6.89 -1.22
C LEU A 57 -13.52 7.26 0.24
N TYR A 58 -12.62 6.95 1.17
CA TYR A 58 -12.77 7.36 2.57
C TYR A 58 -12.84 8.89 2.71
N LEU A 59 -11.96 9.64 2.04
CA LEU A 59 -11.97 11.11 2.06
C LEU A 59 -13.23 11.70 1.43
N LEU A 60 -13.81 11.04 0.42
CA LEU A 60 -15.03 11.51 -0.25
C LEU A 60 -16.31 11.12 0.51
N LEU A 61 -16.35 9.94 1.11
CA LEU A 61 -17.55 9.39 1.74
C LEU A 61 -17.62 9.74 3.22
N ALA A 62 -16.52 9.80 3.95
CA ALA A 62 -16.56 10.09 5.38
C ALA A 62 -16.83 11.58 5.66
N PRO A 63 -17.72 11.95 6.60
CA PRO A 63 -18.66 11.11 7.35
C PRO A 63 -20.03 10.97 6.65
N LEU A 64 -20.46 9.73 6.37
CA LEU A 64 -21.80 9.44 5.82
C LEU A 64 -22.92 9.54 6.87
N LYS A 65 -22.58 9.57 8.16
CA LYS A 65 -23.48 9.71 9.31
C LYS A 65 -22.79 10.56 10.38
N PRO A 66 -23.53 11.36 11.17
CA PRO A 66 -22.97 12.00 12.37
C PRO A 66 -22.26 10.98 13.25
N ASN A 67 -21.16 11.40 13.89
CA ASN A 67 -20.49 10.56 14.88
C ASN A 67 -21.47 10.28 16.02
N ASP A 68 -21.65 9.01 16.35
CA ASP A 68 -22.32 8.61 17.59
C ASP A 68 -21.23 8.75 18.66
N ASP A 69 -21.14 9.93 19.30
CA ASP A 69 -20.10 10.29 20.28
C ASP A 69 -19.86 9.21 21.35
#